data_AF-A0A0R2YH86-F1
#
_entry.id   AF-A0A0R2YH86-F1
#
_cell.length_a   1.000
_cell.length_b   1.000
_cell.length_c   1.000
_cell.angle_alpha   90.00
_cell.angle_beta   90.00
_cell.angle_gamma   90.00
#
_symmetry.space_group_name_H-M   'P 1'
#
loop_
_entity.id
_entity.type
_entity.pdbx_description
1 polymer ?
#
loop_
_entity_poly.entity_id
_entity_poly.type
_entity_poly.pdbx_seq_one_letter_code
_entity_poly.pdbx_strand_id
1 'polypeptide(L)'
;MGAAMNPPNMSEVPDRRKGRWQLVLILLMVVGPMVLATLMYKLQFWVPDSRSYHGELIGNGQTRADIGVQADEDRWQLLVTAPATCAADCQQLVYLARQLQIGLGRDASRASHALASAQPVAAQYDAKLKAEYPQLQRYPLDLPTFTKSAAAPAEAQLWIVDPHGNLVLRYDAKVKGKDLLNDLRLLLKLSNIG
;
A
#
# COMPACT_ATOMS: atom_id res chain seq x y z
N MET A 1 -69.69 5.33 -56.11
CA MET A 1 -68.21 5.43 -55.95
C MET A 1 -67.89 6.84 -55.48
N GLY A 2 -67.04 6.97 -54.46
CA GLY A 2 -66.44 8.23 -54.01
C GLY A 2 -67.32 9.07 -53.07
N ALA A 3 -66.84 9.66 -51.98
CA ALA A 3 -65.49 9.71 -51.42
C ALA A 3 -65.64 9.86 -49.89
N ALA A 4 -64.94 9.02 -49.12
CA ALA A 4 -64.83 9.20 -47.67
C ALA A 4 -63.80 10.31 -47.43
N MET A 5 -64.27 11.52 -47.09
CA MET A 5 -63.43 12.61 -46.61
C MET A 5 -62.86 12.23 -45.24
N ASN A 6 -61.56 12.00 -45.18
CA ASN A 6 -60.84 11.84 -43.91
C ASN A 6 -60.76 13.23 -43.22
N PRO A 7 -61.10 13.36 -41.93
CA PRO A 7 -61.01 14.65 -41.25
C PRO A 7 -59.54 15.10 -41.16
N PRO A 8 -59.28 16.42 -41.24
CA PRO A 8 -57.93 16.95 -41.14
C PRO A 8 -57.36 16.63 -39.75
N ASN A 9 -56.16 16.06 -39.75
CA ASN A 9 -55.39 15.73 -38.57
C ASN A 9 -55.04 17.04 -37.83
N MET A 10 -55.79 17.35 -36.77
CA MET A 10 -55.52 18.51 -35.92
C MET A 10 -54.14 18.31 -35.30
N SER A 11 -53.18 19.13 -35.73
CA SER A 11 -51.84 19.12 -35.16
C SER A 11 -51.92 19.51 -33.69
N GLU A 12 -51.66 18.55 -32.78
CA GLU A 12 -51.56 18.81 -31.34
C GLU A 12 -50.55 19.95 -31.12
N VAL A 13 -51.01 21.06 -30.53
CA VAL A 13 -50.11 22.13 -30.10
C VAL A 13 -49.24 21.55 -28.99
N PRO A 14 -47.91 21.45 -29.16
CA PRO A 14 -47.06 20.82 -28.17
C PRO A 14 -47.16 21.60 -26.86
N ASP A 15 -47.54 20.91 -25.79
CA ASP A 15 -47.59 21.47 -24.45
C ASP A 15 -46.17 21.93 -24.07
N ARG A 16 -45.95 23.25 -24.12
CA ARG A 16 -44.65 23.89 -23.90
C ARG A 16 -44.03 23.49 -22.56
N ARG A 17 -44.87 23.13 -21.57
CA ARG A 17 -44.43 22.68 -20.25
C ARG A 17 -43.81 21.28 -20.32
N LYS A 18 -44.38 20.37 -21.10
CA LYS A 18 -43.84 19.02 -21.35
C LYS A 18 -42.54 19.07 -22.15
N GLY A 19 -42.47 19.90 -23.20
CA GLY A 19 -41.25 20.10 -23.99
C GLY A 19 -40.09 20.65 -23.17
N ARG A 20 -40.35 21.61 -22.26
CA ARG A 20 -39.32 22.16 -21.37
C ARG A 20 -38.78 21.12 -20.39
N TRP A 21 -39.65 20.27 -19.85
CA TRP A 21 -39.23 19.14 -19.00
C TRP A 21 -38.41 18.11 -19.78
N GLN A 22 -38.78 17.84 -21.03
CA GLN A 22 -38.03 16.91 -21.89
C GLN A 22 -36.62 17.42 -22.20
N LEU A 23 -36.45 18.72 -22.45
CA LEU A 23 -35.14 19.35 -22.62
C LEU A 23 -34.29 19.32 -21.33
N VAL A 24 -34.90 19.57 -20.16
CA VAL A 24 -34.20 19.48 -18.86
C VAL A 24 -33.73 18.05 -18.59
N LEU A 25 -34.54 17.03 -18.90
CA LEU A 25 -34.15 15.63 -18.73
C LEU A 25 -32.97 15.24 -19.63
N ILE A 26 -32.97 15.67 -20.89
CA ILE A 26 -31.84 15.44 -21.81
C ILE A 26 -30.58 16.14 -21.28
N LEU A 27 -30.70 17.39 -20.83
CA LEU A 27 -29.57 18.13 -20.26
C LEU A 27 -29.02 17.45 -19.00
N LEU A 28 -29.89 16.98 -18.10
CA LEU A 28 -29.48 16.25 -16.89
C LEU A 28 -28.83 14.90 -17.22
N MET A 29 -29.26 14.22 -18.28
CA MET A 29 -28.65 12.96 -18.71
C MET A 29 -27.20 13.17 -19.18
N VAL A 30 -26.90 14.30 -19.83
CA VAL A 30 -25.55 14.60 -20.35
C VAL A 30 -24.67 15.27 -19.29
N VAL A 31 -25.18 16.30 -18.62
CA VAL A 31 -24.40 17.14 -17.70
C VAL A 31 -24.44 16.60 -16.27
N GLY A 32 -25.51 15.89 -15.90
CA GLY A 32 -25.72 15.34 -14.56
C GLY A 32 -24.58 14.44 -14.09
N PRO A 33 -24.10 13.45 -14.88
CA PRO A 33 -22.97 12.61 -14.49
C PRO A 33 -21.68 13.39 -14.24
N MET A 34 -21.38 14.42 -15.05
CA MET A 34 -20.19 15.27 -14.87
C MET A 34 -20.27 16.13 -13.60
N VAL A 35 -21.43 16.74 -13.35
CA VAL A 35 -21.66 17.54 -12.14
C VAL A 35 -21.63 16.65 -10.90
N LEU A 36 -22.27 15.48 -10.95
CA LEU A 36 -22.25 14.50 -9.87
C LEU A 36 -20.81 14.05 -9.57
N ALA A 37 -20.03 13.69 -10.59
CA ALA A 37 -18.62 13.30 -10.41
C ALA A 37 -17.79 14.44 -9.80
N THR A 38 -18.02 15.68 -10.24
CA THR A 38 -17.32 16.86 -9.70
C THR A 38 -17.69 17.10 -8.24
N LEU A 39 -18.97 16.97 -7.89
CA LEU A 39 -19.45 17.08 -6.52
C LEU A 39 -18.89 15.96 -5.64
N MET A 40 -18.91 14.71 -6.10
CA MET A 40 -18.31 13.57 -5.39
C MET A 40 -16.83 13.83 -5.10
N TYR A 41 -16.08 14.31 -6.10
CA TYR A 41 -14.67 14.64 -5.94
C TYR A 41 -14.44 15.85 -5.02
N LYS A 42 -15.24 16.91 -5.08
CA LYS A 42 -15.02 18.12 -4.26
C LYS A 42 -15.49 17.97 -2.83
N LEU A 43 -16.60 17.29 -2.62
CA LEU A 43 -17.21 17.08 -1.30
C LEU A 43 -16.73 15.78 -0.66
N GLN A 44 -15.92 14.97 -1.36
CA GLN A 44 -15.38 13.69 -0.90
C GLN A 44 -16.46 12.75 -0.33
N PHE A 45 -17.72 12.89 -0.76
CA PHE A 45 -18.76 11.93 -0.43
C PHE A 45 -18.67 10.75 -1.39
N TRP A 46 -18.83 9.53 -0.89
CA TRP A 46 -18.75 8.29 -1.67
C TRP A 46 -17.40 7.99 -2.34
N VAL A 47 -16.37 8.81 -2.13
CA VAL A 47 -15.00 8.50 -2.55
C VAL A 47 -14.33 7.77 -1.39
N PRO A 48 -14.06 6.45 -1.50
CA PRO A 48 -13.31 5.74 -0.46
C PRO A 48 -11.92 6.35 -0.34
N ASP A 49 -11.41 6.47 0.89
CA ASP A 49 -10.06 6.96 1.16
C ASP A 49 -9.05 6.23 0.26
N SER A 50 -8.36 6.97 -0.60
CA SER A 50 -7.44 6.43 -1.61
C SER A 50 -6.11 5.93 -1.01
N ARG A 51 -6.07 5.67 0.30
CA ARG A 51 -4.91 5.13 1.01
C ARG A 51 -5.24 3.73 1.51
N SER A 52 -4.90 2.75 0.70
CA SER A 52 -5.00 1.32 1.07
C SER A 52 -3.76 0.82 1.82
N TYR A 53 -2.84 1.71 2.20
CA TYR A 53 -1.59 1.40 2.90
C TYR A 53 -1.38 2.37 4.05
N HIS A 54 -0.78 1.87 5.14
CA HIS A 54 -0.61 2.58 6.41
C HIS A 54 0.83 3.05 6.64
N GLY A 55 1.77 2.61 5.79
CA GLY A 55 3.17 3.04 5.78
C GLY A 55 3.47 4.12 4.75
N GLU A 56 4.75 4.37 4.55
CA GLU A 56 5.24 5.24 3.48
C GLU A 56 5.57 4.42 2.23
N LEU A 57 4.95 4.76 1.09
CA LEU A 57 5.18 4.10 -0.18
C LEU A 57 6.50 4.55 -0.79
N ILE A 58 7.39 3.60 -1.03
CA ILE A 58 8.67 3.82 -1.69
C ILE A 58 8.49 3.45 -3.17
N GLY A 59 7.94 4.39 -3.96
CA GLY A 59 7.59 4.18 -5.37
C GLY A 59 8.64 4.65 -6.37
N ASN A 60 9.88 4.91 -5.92
CA ASN A 60 10.94 5.54 -6.72
C ASN A 60 11.93 4.53 -7.33
N GLY A 61 11.66 3.23 -7.22
CA GLY A 61 12.53 2.16 -7.74
C GLY A 61 13.79 1.91 -6.90
N GLN A 62 13.85 2.43 -5.67
CA GLN A 62 14.95 2.12 -4.75
C GLN A 62 14.91 0.65 -4.34
N THR A 63 16.10 0.07 -4.24
CA THR A 63 16.33 -1.31 -3.84
C THR A 63 16.97 -1.39 -2.46
N ARG A 64 16.99 -2.58 -1.87
CA ARG A 64 17.72 -2.86 -0.62
C ARG A 64 19.22 -2.52 -0.73
N ALA A 65 19.80 -2.65 -1.92
CA ALA A 65 21.19 -2.30 -2.18
C ALA A 65 21.44 -0.79 -2.08
N ASP A 66 20.47 0.03 -2.49
CA ASP A 66 20.56 1.50 -2.44
C ASP A 66 20.53 2.06 -1.01
N ILE A 67 20.05 1.27 -0.05
CA ILE A 67 20.10 1.57 1.39
C ILE A 67 21.28 0.86 2.09
N GLY A 68 22.20 0.26 1.34
CA GLY A 68 23.41 -0.34 1.89
C GLY A 68 23.21 -1.74 2.49
N VAL A 69 22.15 -2.46 2.09
CA VAL A 69 21.90 -3.85 2.51
C VAL A 69 22.05 -4.78 1.32
N GLN A 70 23.11 -5.60 1.34
CA GLN A 70 23.34 -6.61 0.32
C GLN A 70 22.80 -7.96 0.79
N ALA A 71 21.83 -8.49 0.06
CA ALA A 71 21.20 -9.77 0.35
C ALA A 71 20.58 -10.35 -0.92
N ASP A 72 20.63 -11.68 -1.03
CA ASP A 72 19.95 -12.44 -2.07
C ASP A 72 18.80 -13.21 -1.42
N GLU A 73 17.57 -12.82 -1.72
CA GLU A 73 16.35 -13.44 -1.18
C GLU A 73 15.21 -13.24 -2.18
N ASP A 74 14.71 -14.37 -2.68
CA ASP A 74 13.65 -14.48 -3.68
C ASP A 74 12.23 -14.43 -3.09
N ARG A 75 12.12 -14.16 -1.79
CA ARG A 75 10.85 -14.04 -1.07
C ARG A 75 10.62 -12.61 -0.63
N TRP A 76 9.36 -12.30 -0.32
CA TRP A 76 9.03 -11.04 0.33
C TRP A 76 9.75 -10.94 1.66
N GLN A 77 10.51 -9.88 1.91
CA GLN A 77 11.32 -9.77 3.11
C GLN A 77 10.87 -8.60 3.97
N LEU A 78 10.58 -8.89 5.25
CA LEU A 78 10.40 -7.91 6.30
C LEU A 78 11.78 -7.56 6.88
N LEU A 79 12.41 -6.55 6.28
CA LEU A 79 13.76 -6.12 6.61
C LEU A 79 13.70 -5.03 7.68
N VAL A 80 14.31 -5.27 8.84
CA VAL A 80 14.49 -4.25 9.87
C VAL A 80 15.89 -3.67 9.74
N THR A 81 16.01 -2.36 9.58
CA THR A 81 17.30 -1.65 9.52
C THR A 81 17.59 -0.95 10.84
N ALA A 82 18.79 -1.15 11.39
CA ALA A 82 19.27 -0.55 12.62
C ALA A 82 20.57 0.26 12.36
N PRO A 83 20.46 1.58 12.08
CA PRO A 83 21.62 2.45 11.83
C PRO A 83 22.47 2.73 13.08
N ALA A 84 21.89 2.59 14.28
CA ALA A 84 22.57 2.70 15.56
C ALA A 84 22.48 1.37 16.33
N THR A 85 22.90 1.37 17.60
CA THR A 85 22.69 0.23 18.50
C THR A 85 21.21 -0.20 18.50
N CYS A 86 20.95 -1.49 18.29
CA CYS A 86 19.60 -2.05 18.27
C CYS A 86 18.95 -2.03 19.68
N ALA A 87 18.37 -0.88 20.03
CA ALA A 87 17.66 -0.61 21.26
C ALA A 87 16.19 -1.08 21.19
N ALA A 88 15.36 -0.67 22.15
CA ALA A 88 13.98 -1.16 22.32
C ALA A 88 13.14 -1.12 21.03
N ASP A 89 13.14 0.00 20.31
CA ASP A 89 12.36 0.17 19.08
C ASP A 89 12.79 -0.80 17.97
N CYS A 90 14.10 -0.98 17.80
CA CYS A 90 14.64 -1.98 16.87
C CYS A 90 14.22 -3.40 17.27
N GLN A 91 14.32 -3.75 18.55
CA GLN A 91 13.94 -5.07 19.06
C GLN A 91 12.44 -5.33 18.89
N GLN A 92 11.61 -4.31 19.09
CA GLN A 92 10.18 -4.36 18.86
C GLN A 92 9.86 -4.60 17.38
N LEU A 93 10.53 -3.91 16.46
CA LEU A 93 10.37 -4.13 15.03
C LEU A 93 10.78 -5.54 14.59
N VAL A 94 11.89 -6.07 15.13
CA VAL A 94 12.33 -7.45 14.86
C VAL A 94 11.30 -8.47 15.38
N TYR A 95 10.78 -8.25 16.59
CA TYR A 95 9.70 -9.07 17.14
C TYR A 95 8.45 -9.00 16.26
N LEU A 96 8.06 -7.79 15.85
CA LEU A 96 6.90 -7.56 15.01
C LEU A 96 7.05 -8.26 13.66
N ALA A 97 8.20 -8.14 12.98
CA ALA A 97 8.47 -8.82 11.71
C ALA A 97 8.25 -10.34 11.81
N ARG A 98 8.69 -10.97 12.90
CA ARG A 98 8.42 -12.38 13.16
C ARG A 98 6.93 -12.66 13.36
N GLN A 99 6.23 -11.87 14.18
CA GLN A 99 4.79 -12.07 14.43
C GLN A 99 3.97 -11.90 13.15
N LEU A 100 4.37 -10.98 12.28
CA LEU A 100 3.74 -10.75 10.99
C LEU A 100 3.90 -11.97 10.08
N GLN A 101 5.11 -12.52 9.95
CA GLN A 101 5.32 -13.74 9.18
C GLN A 101 4.48 -14.92 9.71
N ILE A 102 4.43 -15.10 11.04
CA ILE A 102 3.55 -16.11 11.66
C ILE A 102 2.07 -15.83 11.33
N GLY A 103 1.67 -14.56 11.39
CA GLY A 103 0.31 -14.10 11.10
C GLY A 103 -0.13 -14.27 9.65
N LEU A 104 0.80 -14.52 8.72
CA LEU A 104 0.48 -14.88 7.33
C LEU A 104 -0.09 -16.29 7.19
N GLY A 105 0.13 -17.18 8.16
CA GLY A 105 -0.41 -18.54 8.14
C GLY A 105 0.07 -19.33 6.92
N ARG A 106 -0.83 -19.58 5.96
CA ARG A 106 -0.50 -20.36 4.74
C ARG A 106 0.53 -19.66 3.85
N ASP A 107 0.56 -18.34 3.85
CA ASP A 107 1.50 -17.54 3.05
C ASP A 107 2.82 -17.27 3.79
N ALA A 108 3.02 -17.82 5.00
CA ALA A 108 4.22 -17.57 5.80
C ALA A 108 5.53 -18.03 5.13
N SER A 109 5.46 -19.02 4.22
CA SER A 109 6.62 -19.48 3.46
C SER A 109 7.06 -18.50 2.37
N ARG A 110 6.16 -17.63 1.91
CA ARG A 110 6.40 -16.62 0.86
C ARG A 110 7.03 -15.34 1.39
N ALA A 111 7.11 -15.22 2.71
CA ALA A 111 7.75 -14.11 3.38
C ALA A 111 8.93 -14.59 4.26
N SER A 112 9.92 -13.75 4.45
CA SER A 112 11.02 -13.93 5.40
C SER A 112 11.20 -12.66 6.24
N HIS A 113 11.99 -12.75 7.31
CA HIS A 113 12.32 -11.61 8.16
C HIS A 113 13.83 -11.50 8.33
N ALA A 114 14.33 -10.27 8.33
CA ALA A 114 15.75 -9.99 8.39
C ALA A 114 16.06 -8.79 9.28
N LEU A 115 17.26 -8.77 9.85
CA LEU A 115 17.83 -7.64 10.57
C LEU A 115 19.13 -7.20 9.89
N ALA A 116 19.17 -5.95 9.43
CA ALA A 116 20.37 -5.29 8.96
C ALA A 116 20.86 -4.29 10.02
N SER A 117 22.07 -4.49 10.55
CA SER A 117 22.63 -3.67 11.62
C SER A 117 23.95 -3.03 11.24
N ALA A 118 24.09 -1.73 11.50
CA ALA A 118 25.33 -0.98 11.22
C ALA A 118 26.41 -1.18 12.29
N GLN A 119 25.98 -1.50 13.51
CA GLN A 119 26.84 -1.81 14.63
C GLN A 119 26.56 -3.23 15.14
N PRO A 120 27.55 -3.90 15.78
CA PRO A 120 27.32 -5.18 16.42
C PRO A 120 26.15 -5.11 17.41
N VAL A 121 25.24 -6.07 17.29
CA VAL A 121 24.12 -6.22 18.22
C VAL A 121 24.67 -6.59 19.60
N ALA A 122 24.08 -6.04 20.67
CA ALA A 122 24.50 -6.34 22.04
C ALA A 122 24.44 -7.85 22.32
N ALA A 123 25.47 -8.40 22.98
CA ALA A 123 25.66 -9.84 23.16
C ALA A 123 24.46 -10.56 23.79
N GLN A 124 23.79 -9.93 24.76
CA GLN A 124 22.58 -10.47 25.39
C GLN A 124 21.43 -10.62 24.38
N TYR A 125 21.22 -9.61 23.53
CA TYR A 125 20.17 -9.67 22.51
C TYR A 125 20.56 -10.63 21.38
N ASP A 126 21.83 -10.69 21.00
CA ASP A 126 22.33 -11.68 20.02
C ASP A 126 22.06 -13.12 20.47
N ALA A 127 22.31 -13.44 21.75
CA ALA A 127 22.00 -14.74 22.33
C ALA A 127 20.50 -15.06 22.29
N LYS A 128 19.65 -14.07 22.62
CA LYS A 128 18.19 -14.19 22.50
C LYS A 128 17.76 -14.44 21.06
N LEU A 129 18.31 -13.70 20.10
CA LEU A 129 18.02 -13.88 18.68
C LEU A 129 18.40 -15.28 18.20
N LYS A 130 19.54 -15.82 18.62
CA LYS A 130 19.98 -17.19 18.26
C LYS A 130 19.04 -18.27 18.82
N ALA A 131 18.54 -18.08 20.04
CA ALA A 131 17.66 -19.06 20.69
C ALA A 131 16.21 -18.98 20.19
N GLU A 132 15.66 -17.77 20.04
CA GLU A 132 14.24 -17.57 19.78
C GLU A 132 13.91 -17.32 18.30
N TYR A 133 14.86 -16.86 17.48
CA TYR A 133 14.65 -16.41 16.09
C TYR A 133 15.56 -17.14 15.10
N PRO A 134 15.46 -18.48 14.99
CA PRO A 134 16.37 -19.28 14.15
C PRO A 134 16.26 -18.99 12.65
N GLN A 135 15.15 -18.41 12.19
CA GLN A 135 14.91 -18.07 10.78
C GLN A 135 15.22 -16.60 10.44
N LEU A 136 15.62 -15.79 11.43
CA LEU A 136 15.94 -14.38 11.23
C LEU A 136 17.25 -14.27 10.45
N GLN A 137 17.16 -13.76 9.22
CA GLN A 137 18.33 -13.44 8.42
C GLN A 137 19.06 -12.22 8.99
N ARG A 138 20.39 -12.18 8.83
CA ARG A 138 21.22 -11.11 9.39
C ARG A 138 22.15 -10.58 8.33
N TYR A 139 22.11 -9.27 8.13
CA TYR A 139 22.92 -8.59 7.13
C TYR A 139 23.71 -7.45 7.77
N PRO A 140 24.89 -7.13 7.23
CA PRO A 140 25.55 -5.86 7.55
C PRO A 140 24.74 -4.70 6.94
N LEU A 141 24.70 -3.57 7.63
CA LEU A 141 24.16 -2.32 7.10
C LEU A 141 25.32 -1.35 6.83
N ASP A 142 25.50 -0.95 5.58
CA ASP A 142 26.47 0.08 5.22
C ASP A 142 25.94 1.47 5.60
N LEU A 143 26.36 1.96 6.77
CA LEU A 143 25.89 3.23 7.34
C LEU A 143 26.11 4.46 6.44
N PRO A 144 27.25 4.62 5.74
CA PRO A 144 27.46 5.72 4.80
C PRO A 144 26.47 5.72 3.63
N THR A 145 26.13 4.55 3.08
CA THR A 145 25.11 4.45 2.02
C THR A 145 23.71 4.68 2.58
N PHE A 146 23.40 4.08 3.74
CA PHE A 146 22.12 4.23 4.40
C PHE A 146 21.81 5.72 4.68
N THR A 147 22.73 6.44 5.31
CA THR A 147 22.54 7.86 5.67
C THR A 147 22.43 8.82 4.48
N LYS A 148 22.93 8.43 3.30
CA LYS A 148 22.77 9.20 2.06
C LYS A 148 21.42 8.98 1.39
N SER A 149 20.73 7.90 1.71
CA SER A 149 19.41 7.62 1.16
C SER A 149 18.38 8.57 1.76
N ALA A 150 17.70 9.34 0.92
CA ALA A 150 16.64 10.25 1.35
C ALA A 150 15.48 9.54 2.08
N ALA A 151 15.33 8.23 1.85
CA ALA A 151 14.30 7.41 2.48
C ALA A 151 14.70 6.87 3.87
N ALA A 152 15.96 7.02 4.29
CA ALA A 152 16.54 6.35 5.46
C ALA A 152 16.59 7.27 6.69
N PRO A 153 15.71 7.07 7.69
CA PRO A 153 15.73 7.83 8.93
C PRO A 153 16.89 7.39 9.83
N ALA A 154 17.27 8.23 10.79
CA ALA A 154 18.27 7.90 11.80
C ALA A 154 17.80 6.82 12.81
N GLU A 155 16.51 6.52 12.83
CA GLU A 155 15.90 5.53 13.71
C GLU A 155 15.76 4.16 13.05
N ALA A 156 15.46 3.13 13.84
CA ALA A 156 15.16 1.82 13.30
C ALA A 156 13.86 1.85 12.47
N GLN A 157 13.86 1.14 11.34
CA GLN A 157 12.71 1.08 10.43
C GLN A 157 12.47 -0.35 9.98
N LEU A 158 11.23 -0.65 9.62
CA LEU A 158 10.82 -1.91 9.00
C LEU A 158 10.42 -1.63 7.55
N TRP A 159 11.03 -2.37 6.65
CA TRP A 159 10.84 -2.28 5.21
C TRP A 159 10.18 -3.57 4.71
N ILE A 160 9.20 -3.42 3.82
CA ILE A 160 8.70 -4.52 3.01
C ILE A 160 9.46 -4.50 1.69
N VAL A 161 10.26 -5.52 1.48
CA VAL A 161 11.09 -5.70 0.28
C VAL A 161 10.49 -6.80 -0.57
N ASP A 162 10.36 -6.58 -1.87
CA ASP A 162 9.86 -7.58 -2.80
C ASP A 162 10.95 -8.64 -3.16
N PRO A 163 10.58 -9.75 -3.82
CA PRO A 163 11.53 -10.75 -4.33
C PRO A 163 12.62 -10.22 -5.25
N HIS A 164 12.39 -9.08 -5.92
CA HIS A 164 13.37 -8.43 -6.79
C HIS A 164 14.29 -7.46 -6.02
N GLY A 165 14.10 -7.32 -4.71
CA GLY A 165 14.87 -6.42 -3.87
C GLY A 165 14.39 -4.97 -3.85
N ASN A 166 13.25 -4.65 -4.44
CA ASN A 166 12.67 -3.30 -4.41
C ASN A 166 12.07 -3.01 -3.03
N LEU A 167 12.29 -1.79 -2.55
CA LEU A 167 11.65 -1.28 -1.35
C LEU A 167 10.22 -0.86 -1.72
N VAL A 168 9.20 -1.44 -1.07
CA VAL A 168 7.79 -1.17 -1.39
C VAL A 168 7.15 -0.26 -0.34
N LEU A 169 7.19 -0.68 0.93
CA LEU A 169 6.61 0.07 2.05
C LEU A 169 7.61 0.21 3.19
N ARG A 170 7.56 1.34 3.88
CA ARG A 170 8.36 1.64 5.08
C ARG A 170 7.47 1.96 6.28
N TYR A 171 7.90 1.52 7.46
CA TYR A 171 7.23 1.74 8.73
C TYR A 171 8.22 2.05 9.86
N ASP A 172 7.79 2.91 10.79
CA ASP A 172 8.49 3.17 12.04
C ASP A 172 8.06 2.20 13.16
N ALA A 173 8.68 2.32 14.34
CA ALA A 173 8.37 1.47 15.49
C ALA A 173 6.97 1.71 16.12
N LYS A 174 6.27 2.79 15.76
CA LYS A 174 4.95 3.16 16.28
C LYS A 174 3.81 2.53 15.47
N VAL A 175 4.13 1.87 14.35
CA VAL A 175 3.15 1.17 13.52
C VAL A 175 2.37 0.11 14.31
N LYS A 176 1.07 0.00 14.02
CA LYS A 176 0.24 -1.09 14.54
C LYS A 176 0.44 -2.35 13.71
N GLY A 177 0.77 -3.45 14.36
CA GLY A 177 1.03 -4.72 13.66
C GLY A 177 -0.14 -5.24 12.80
N LYS A 178 -1.39 -4.94 13.19
CA LYS A 178 -2.57 -5.29 12.39
C LYS A 178 -2.57 -4.60 11.02
N ASP A 179 -2.20 -3.32 10.99
CA ASP A 179 -2.22 -2.50 9.79
C ASP A 179 -1.14 -3.00 8.82
N LEU A 180 0.06 -3.26 9.34
CA LEU A 180 1.17 -3.81 8.57
C LEU A 180 0.87 -5.23 8.05
N LEU A 181 0.19 -6.07 8.83
CA LEU A 181 -0.24 -7.40 8.40
C LEU A 181 -1.27 -7.33 7.27
N ASN A 182 -2.21 -6.39 7.34
CA ASN A 182 -3.21 -6.20 6.30
C ASN A 182 -2.55 -5.75 5.00
N ASP A 183 -1.62 -4.81 5.08
CA ASP A 183 -0.88 -4.30 3.93
C ASP A 183 -0.02 -5.41 3.30
N LEU A 184 0.68 -6.21 4.11
CA LEU A 184 1.46 -7.36 3.63
C LEU A 184 0.58 -8.43 2.95
N ARG A 185 -0.59 -8.75 3.53
CA ARG A 185 -1.55 -9.69 2.91
C ARG A 185 -2.09 -9.16 1.59
N LEU A 186 -2.36 -7.87 1.51
CA LEU A 186 -2.80 -7.24 0.27
C LEU A 186 -1.72 -7.35 -0.80
N LEU A 187 -0.47 -7.02 -0.48
CA LEU A 187 0.67 -7.15 -1.39
C LEU A 187 0.86 -8.59 -1.89
N LEU A 188 0.84 -9.57 -0.98
CA LEU A 188 0.97 -10.99 -1.32
C LEU A 188 -0.21 -11.54 -2.14
N LYS A 189 -1.39 -10.93 -2.02
CA LYS A 189 -2.56 -11.28 -2.82
C LYS A 189 -2.48 -10.68 -4.23
N LEU A 190 -1.91 -9.48 -4.36
CA LEU A 190 -1.76 -8.79 -5.65
C LEU A 190 -0.53 -9.28 -6.43
N SER A 191 0.49 -9.77 -5.75
CA SER A 191 1.70 -10.32 -6.35
C SER A 191 1.74 -11.84 -6.24
N ASN A 192 1.87 -12.52 -7.38
CA ASN A 192 2.13 -13.96 -7.46
C ASN A 192 3.63 -14.30 -7.42
N ILE A 193 4.50 -13.32 -7.16
CA ILE A 193 5.95 -13.49 -7.14
C ILE A 193 6.38 -13.79 -5.69
N GLY A 194 7.35 -14.70 -5.55
CA GLY A 194 7.80 -15.25 -4.26
C GLY A 194 6.98 -16.47 -3.85
#